data_AF-A0AB34H9D2-F1
#
_entry.id   AF-A0AB34H9D2-F1
#
_cell.length_a   1.000
_cell.length_b   1.000
_cell.length_c   1.000
_cell.angle_alpha   90.00
_cell.angle_beta   90.00
_cell.angle_gamma   90.00
#
_symmetry.space_group_name_H-M   'P 1'
#
loop_
_entity.id
_entity.type
_entity.pdbx_description
1 polymer ?
#
loop_
_entity_poly.entity_id
_entity_poly.type
_entity_poly.pdbx_seq_one_letter_code
_entity_poly.pdbx_strand_id
1 'polypeptide(L)'
;MSIVKHNVLYWTDDSKESMIGKIRVSGNVTTKNITGLKANTVYFASVRAYNTAGTGPSSPPVNGTTKKSPPSQPPANIAWKLTNSKLCLNWEHVKTMENESEVLGYKVSILFLF
;
A
#
# COMPACT_ATOMS: atom_id res chain seq x y z
N MET A 1 -21.53 -0.14 -30.36
CA MET A 1 -20.79 0.65 -29.35
C MET A 1 -19.80 -0.28 -28.66
N SER A 2 -18.51 -0.23 -29.00
CA SER A 2 -17.51 -1.13 -28.42
C SER A 2 -17.04 -0.58 -27.07
N ILE A 3 -17.35 -1.29 -25.98
CA ILE A 3 -16.89 -0.90 -24.63
C ILE A 3 -15.38 -1.14 -24.55
N VAL A 4 -14.61 -0.06 -24.38
CA VAL A 4 -13.18 -0.13 -24.12
C VAL A 4 -12.97 -0.58 -22.67
N LYS A 5 -12.05 -1.53 -22.48
CA LYS A 5 -11.62 -2.03 -21.18
C LYS A 5 -10.09 -1.97 -21.11
N HIS A 6 -9.52 -1.96 -19.90
CA HIS A 6 -8.07 -1.86 -19.70
C HIS A 6 -7.55 -3.03 -18.87
N ASN A 7 -6.32 -3.47 -19.15
CA ASN A 7 -5.60 -4.46 -18.35
C ASN A 7 -4.38 -3.81 -17.73
N VAL A 8 -4.21 -3.97 -16.42
CA VAL A 8 -2.98 -3.60 -15.69
C VAL A 8 -2.18 -4.88 -15.45
N LEU A 9 -0.93 -4.90 -15.88
CA LEU A 9 0.03 -5.98 -15.72
C LEU A 9 1.10 -5.52 -14.72
N TYR A 10 1.52 -6.37 -13.79
CA TYR A 10 2.62 -6.03 -12.86
C TYR A 10 3.50 -7.24 -12.51
N TRP A 11 4.79 -6.98 -12.23
CA TRP A 11 5.84 -7.98 -11.97
C TRP A 11 6.99 -7.41 -11.11
N THR A 12 7.93 -8.24 -10.67
CA THR A 12 9.16 -7.82 -9.95
C THR A 12 10.40 -7.95 -10.84
N ASP A 13 11.52 -7.35 -10.45
CA ASP A 13 12.77 -7.40 -11.24
C ASP A 13 13.29 -8.83 -11.43
N ASP A 14 13.22 -9.65 -10.38
CA ASP A 14 13.56 -11.09 -10.41
C ASP A 14 12.67 -11.91 -11.35
N SER A 15 11.59 -11.34 -11.88
CA SER A 15 10.55 -12.06 -12.63
C SER A 15 10.12 -11.35 -13.92
N LYS A 16 11.07 -10.75 -14.67
CA LYS A 16 10.78 -10.17 -16.01
C LYS A 16 10.00 -11.14 -16.92
N GLU A 17 10.09 -12.44 -16.69
CA GLU A 17 9.41 -13.49 -17.47
C GLU A 17 8.12 -14.05 -16.84
N SER A 18 7.76 -13.67 -15.61
CA SER A 18 6.52 -14.14 -14.95
C SER A 18 5.74 -12.98 -14.36
N MET A 19 4.82 -12.45 -15.18
CA MET A 19 3.75 -11.56 -14.73
C MET A 19 3.14 -12.07 -13.42
N ILE A 20 3.31 -11.32 -12.33
CA ILE A 20 2.81 -11.67 -11.00
C ILE A 20 1.28 -11.56 -10.96
N GLY A 21 0.71 -10.63 -11.72
CA GLY A 21 -0.74 -10.50 -11.81
C GLY A 21 -1.22 -9.67 -12.98
N LYS A 22 -2.51 -9.86 -13.30
CA LYS A 22 -3.26 -9.10 -14.31
C LYS A 22 -4.60 -8.67 -13.73
N ILE A 23 -4.89 -7.37 -13.79
CA ILE A 23 -6.15 -6.81 -13.31
C ILE A 23 -6.94 -6.28 -14.50
N ARG A 24 -8.19 -6.74 -14.65
CA ARG A 24 -9.14 -6.20 -15.63
C ARG A 24 -9.85 -4.98 -15.04
N VAL A 25 -9.88 -3.91 -15.81
CA VAL A 25 -10.56 -2.65 -15.49
C VAL A 25 -11.62 -2.41 -16.57
N SER A 26 -12.87 -2.20 -16.16
CA SER A 26 -14.00 -2.01 -17.07
C SER A 26 -14.35 -0.54 -17.26
N GLY A 27 -14.78 -0.18 -18.48
CA GLY A 27 -15.28 1.16 -18.78
C GLY A 27 -14.18 2.21 -18.85
N ASN A 28 -14.56 3.47 -18.64
CA ASN A 28 -13.68 4.63 -18.75
C ASN A 28 -12.86 4.91 -17.46
N VAL A 29 -12.61 3.88 -16.65
CA VAL A 29 -11.84 4.01 -15.42
C VAL A 29 -10.36 4.03 -15.76
N THR A 30 -9.68 5.13 -15.39
CA THR A 30 -8.26 5.37 -15.67
C THR A 30 -7.37 5.20 -14.43
N THR A 31 -7.92 4.72 -13.32
CA THR A 31 -7.20 4.53 -12.05
C THR A 31 -7.50 3.16 -11.46
N LYS A 32 -6.46 2.48 -10.97
CA LYS A 32 -6.63 1.20 -10.27
C LYS A 32 -5.60 1.03 -9.16
N ASN A 33 -6.07 0.69 -7.96
CA ASN A 33 -5.22 0.32 -6.84
C ASN A 33 -4.83 -1.16 -6.93
N ILE A 34 -3.53 -1.44 -6.87
CA ILE A 34 -2.97 -2.79 -6.74
C ILE A 34 -2.68 -3.02 -5.25
N THR A 35 -3.26 -4.06 -4.66
CA THR A 35 -3.18 -4.36 -3.22
C THR A 35 -2.52 -5.72 -2.98
N GLY A 36 -2.07 -5.97 -1.74
CA GLY A 36 -1.45 -7.27 -1.38
C GLY A 36 -0.04 -7.47 -1.91
N LEU A 37 0.66 -6.38 -2.26
CA LEU A 37 2.05 -6.39 -2.68
C LEU A 37 2.97 -6.67 -1.49
N LYS A 38 4.11 -7.33 -1.74
CA LYS A 38 5.14 -7.55 -0.72
C LYS A 38 5.76 -6.21 -0.33
N ALA A 39 6.06 -6.04 0.96
CA ALA A 39 6.74 -4.86 1.48
C ALA A 39 8.20 -4.77 0.96
N ASN A 40 8.76 -3.57 0.92
CA ASN A 40 10.14 -3.29 0.51
C ASN A 40 10.55 -3.97 -0.81
N THR A 41 9.65 -3.98 -1.80
CA THR A 41 9.83 -4.71 -3.06
C THR A 41 9.61 -3.77 -4.24
N VAL A 42 10.52 -3.83 -5.22
CA VAL A 42 10.39 -3.08 -6.49
C VAL A 42 9.39 -3.80 -7.39
N TYR A 43 8.38 -3.07 -7.84
CA TYR A 43 7.41 -3.54 -8.82
C TYR A 43 7.45 -2.71 -10.09
N PHE A 44 7.24 -3.38 -11.21
CA PHE A 44 7.00 -2.78 -12.51
C PHE A 44 5.54 -2.97 -12.91
N ALA A 45 4.98 -2.01 -13.65
CA ALA A 45 3.63 -2.09 -14.16
C ALA A 45 3.50 -1.53 -15.57
N SER A 46 2.60 -2.11 -16.38
CA SER A 46 2.21 -1.58 -17.69
C SER A 46 0.71 -1.73 -17.92
N VAL A 47 0.15 -0.86 -18.76
CA VAL A 47 -1.29 -0.83 -19.07
C VAL A 47 -1.51 -1.06 -20.56
N ARG A 48 -2.53 -1.84 -20.91
CA ARG A 48 -2.97 -2.02 -22.30
C ARG A 48 -4.49 -1.99 -22.42
N ALA A 49 -4.99 -1.38 -23.48
CA ALA A 49 -6.41 -1.40 -23.82
C ALA A 49 -6.82 -2.76 -24.42
N TYR A 50 -8.08 -3.15 -24.25
CA TYR A 50 -8.68 -4.27 -24.94
C TYR A 50 -10.17 -4.01 -25.22
N ASN A 51 -10.66 -4.59 -26.31
CA ASN A 51 -12.05 -4.57 -26.71
C ASN A 51 -12.44 -5.95 -27.28
N THR A 52 -13.60 -6.07 -27.92
CA THR A 52 -14.05 -7.33 -28.54
C THR A 52 -13.22 -7.74 -29.75
N ALA A 53 -12.50 -6.82 -30.39
CA ALA A 53 -11.62 -7.11 -31.52
C ALA A 53 -10.23 -7.61 -31.07
N GLY A 54 -9.85 -7.39 -29.82
CA GLY A 54 -8.59 -7.91 -29.27
C GLY A 54 -7.95 -6.99 -28.23
N THR A 55 -6.66 -7.22 -27.99
CA THR A 55 -5.84 -6.45 -27.05
C THR A 55 -4.87 -5.57 -27.81
N GLY A 56 -4.79 -4.29 -27.45
CA GLY A 56 -3.83 -3.34 -28.01
C GLY A 56 -2.42 -3.47 -27.42
N PRO A 57 -1.48 -2.62 -27.85
CA PRO A 57 -0.11 -2.61 -27.32
C PRO A 57 -0.07 -2.21 -25.85
N SER A 58 0.99 -2.65 -25.15
CA SER A 58 1.29 -2.19 -23.79
C SER A 58 1.95 -0.83 -23.78
N SER A 59 1.69 -0.04 -22.74
CA SER A 59 2.47 1.15 -22.41
C SER A 59 3.92 0.80 -22.08
N PRO A 60 4.85 1.77 -22.13
CA PRO A 60 6.13 1.64 -21.44
C PRO A 60 5.92 1.27 -19.96
N PRO A 61 6.80 0.43 -19.37
CA PRO A 61 6.68 0.06 -17.98
C PRO A 61 7.03 1.24 -17.06
N VAL A 62 6.26 1.42 -16.00
CA VAL A 62 6.60 2.29 -14.86
C VAL A 62 7.03 1.42 -13.68
N ASN A 63 7.82 1.95 -12.76
CA ASN A 63 8.23 1.24 -11.56
C ASN A 63 7.97 2.03 -10.28
N GLY A 64 7.89 1.31 -9.17
CA GLY A 64 7.82 1.89 -7.83
C GLY A 64 8.16 0.85 -6.76
N THR A 65 8.72 1.32 -5.65
CA THR A 65 9.09 0.48 -4.51
C THR A 65 8.03 0.58 -3.43
N THR A 66 7.51 -0.55 -2.97
CA THR A 66 6.61 -0.58 -1.82
C THR A 66 7.34 -0.18 -0.55
N LYS A 67 6.62 0.44 0.40
CA LYS A 67 7.19 0.80 1.70
C LYS A 67 7.65 -0.45 2.46
N LYS A 68 8.62 -0.27 3.36
CA LYS A 68 9.00 -1.28 4.36
C LYS A 68 7.82 -1.63 5.27
N SER A 69 7.87 -2.78 5.94
CA SER A 69 6.83 -3.20 6.88
C SER A 69 6.60 -2.16 7.99
N PRO A 70 5.41 -2.06 8.59
CA PRO A 70 5.19 -1.16 9.73
C PRO A 70 6.05 -1.56 10.94
N PRO A 71 6.27 -0.65 11.90
CA PRO A 71 6.93 -0.99 13.16
C PRO A 71 6.20 -2.14 13.87
N SER A 72 6.94 -3.17 14.29
CA SER A 72 6.39 -4.35 14.97
C SER A 72 6.31 -4.20 16.50
N GLN A 73 6.99 -3.21 17.06
CA GLN A 73 7.07 -2.98 18.51
C GLN A 73 6.06 -1.93 18.98
N PRO A 74 5.42 -2.11 20.15
CA PRO A 74 4.53 -1.09 20.72
C PRO A 74 5.33 0.09 21.29
N PRO A 75 4.69 1.26 21.51
CA PRO A 75 5.29 2.34 22.28
C PRO A 75 5.61 1.89 23.71
N ALA A 76 6.80 2.22 24.18
CA ALA A 76 7.29 1.84 25.51
C ALA A 76 7.02 2.94 26.54
N ASN A 77 7.17 2.59 27.82
CA ASN A 77 7.11 3.51 28.96
C ASN A 77 5.88 4.42 28.94
N ILE A 78 4.71 3.80 28.71
CA ILE A 78 3.42 4.49 28.78
C ILE A 78 3.21 5.01 30.20
N ALA A 79 3.18 6.33 30.34
CA ALA A 79 2.84 7.02 31.57
C ALA A 79 1.60 7.89 31.33
N TRP A 80 0.76 8.00 32.35
CA TRP A 80 -0.43 8.82 32.28
C TRP A 80 -0.64 9.60 33.57
N LYS A 81 -1.28 10.75 33.45
CA LYS A 81 -1.72 11.58 34.58
C LYS A 81 -3.12 12.11 34.29
N LEU A 82 -3.98 12.06 35.29
CA LEU A 82 -5.31 12.66 35.25
C LEU A 82 -5.32 13.90 36.15
N THR A 83 -5.71 15.04 35.61
CA THR A 83 -5.87 16.28 36.38
C THR A 83 -7.21 16.90 36.05
N ASN A 84 -8.14 16.90 37.01
CA ASN A 84 -9.54 17.27 36.79
C ASN A 84 -10.13 16.49 35.61
N SER A 85 -10.46 17.18 34.52
CA SER A 85 -11.00 16.61 33.28
C SER A 85 -9.98 16.45 32.15
N LYS A 86 -8.67 16.42 32.46
CA LYS A 86 -7.58 16.26 31.47
C LYS A 86 -6.81 14.97 31.70
N LEU A 87 -6.77 14.11 30.68
CA LEU A 87 -5.90 12.93 30.64
C LEU A 87 -4.67 13.27 29.79
N CYS A 88 -3.49 13.28 30.42
CA CYS A 88 -2.21 13.44 29.75
C CYS A 88 -1.53 12.09 29.61
N LEU A 89 -1.24 11.68 28.37
CA LEU A 89 -0.49 10.46 28.04
C LEU A 89 0.90 10.83 27.56
N ASN A 90 1.91 10.10 28.04
CA ASN A 90 3.30 10.23 27.62
C ASN A 90 3.81 8.82 27.31
N TRP A 91 4.65 8.71 26.29
CA TRP A 91 5.28 7.45 25.90
C TRP A 91 6.61 7.74 25.21
N GLU A 92 7.46 6.72 25.15
CA GLU A 92 8.69 6.82 24.38
C GLU A 92 8.46 6.60 22.89
N HIS A 93 9.27 7.28 22.08
CA HIS A 93 9.24 7.09 20.64
C HIS A 93 9.58 5.64 20.27
N VAL A 94 8.85 5.07 19.31
CA VAL A 94 9.06 3.68 18.89
C VAL A 94 10.30 3.63 18.02
N LYS A 95 11.28 2.81 18.41
CA LYS A 95 12.48 2.60 17.61
C LYS A 95 12.18 1.57 16.53
N THR A 96 12.32 1.97 15.28
CA THR A 96 12.12 1.09 14.11
C THR A 96 13.37 0.26 13.84
N MET A 97 13.17 -0.98 13.40
CA MET A 97 14.27 -1.80 12.88
C MET A 97 14.67 -1.35 11.46
N GLU A 98 15.84 -1.77 10.99
CA GLU A 98 16.35 -1.40 9.65
C GLU A 98 15.38 -1.79 8.52
N ASN A 99 14.64 -2.89 8.69
CA ASN A 99 13.67 -3.42 7.74
C ASN A 99 12.24 -2.87 7.91
N GLU A 100 12.03 -1.86 8.75
CA GLU A 100 10.71 -1.26 9.03
C GLU A 100 10.61 0.18 8.49
N SER A 101 9.38 0.63 8.26
CA SER A 101 9.07 2.03 7.93
C SER A 101 9.16 2.91 9.17
N GLU A 102 9.49 4.18 8.97
CA GLU A 102 9.49 5.21 10.01
C GLU A 102 8.12 5.41 10.68
N VAL A 103 8.15 5.86 11.93
CA VAL A 103 6.93 6.18 12.69
C VAL A 103 6.42 7.56 12.27
N LEU A 104 5.29 7.60 11.58
CA LEU A 104 4.67 8.86 11.14
C LEU A 104 3.69 9.46 12.17
N GLY A 105 3.25 8.69 13.15
CA GLY A 105 2.30 9.14 14.17
C GLY A 105 1.77 8.03 15.05
N TYR A 106 0.93 8.41 16.01
CA TYR A 106 0.34 7.53 17.01
C TYR A 106 -1.19 7.66 16.99
N LYS A 107 -1.89 6.53 17.15
CA LYS A 107 -3.34 6.49 17.31
C LYS A 107 -3.69 6.19 18.77
N VAL A 108 -4.36 7.12 19.44
CA VAL A 108 -4.84 6.95 20.82
C VAL A 108 -6.33 6.57 20.78
N SER A 109 -6.71 5.50 21.48
CA SER A 109 -8.10 5.05 21.60
C SER A 109 -8.45 4.93 23.09
N ILE A 110 -9.54 5.57 23.51
CA ILE A 110 -10.07 5.51 24.88
C ILE A 110 -11.39 4.75 24.82
N LEU A 111 -11.53 3.69 25.60
CA LEU A 111 -12.77 2.94 25.73
C LEU A 111 -13.49 3.39 27.00
N PHE A 112 -14.75 3.78 26.87
CA PHE A 112 -15.64 3.99 28.01
C PHE A 112 -16.40 2.70 28.27
N LEU A 113 -16.23 2.14 29.45
CA LEU A 113 -17.06 1.04 29.93
C LEU A 113 -18.27 1.68 30.62
N PHE A 114 -19.46 1.39 30.11
CA PHE A 114 -20.75 1.77 30.70
C PHE A 114 -21.34 0.60 31.48
#